data_AF-A0A7V2TS43-F1
#
_entry.id   AF-A0A7V2TS43-F1
#
_cell.length_a   1.000
_cell.length_b   1.000
_cell.length_c   1.000
_cell.angle_alpha   90.00
_cell.angle_beta   90.00
_cell.angle_gamma   90.00
#
_symmetry.space_group_name_H-M   'P 1'
#
loop_
_entity.id
_entity.type
_entity.pdbx_description
1 polymer ?
#
loop_
_entity_poly.entity_id
_entity_poly.type
_entity_poly.pdbx_seq_one_letter_code
_entity_poly.pdbx_strand_id
1 'polypeptide(L)'
;SILVFMAIGVYSLSNSPFDVLLMAAFGILGVIFVKLECEPAPLILGFVLGPMMEENLRRAMLLARGDPSVLVTKPISLGFLIASVILLAVVLAPAIRKKREEVFVED
;
A
#
# COMPACT_ATOMS: atom_id res chain seq x y z
N SER A 1 3.05 2.35 26.60
CA SER A 1 3.80 1.18 27.10
C SER A 1 4.48 0.40 25.97
N ILE A 2 3.79 0.04 24.87
CA ILE A 2 4.36 -0.76 23.76
C ILE A 2 5.57 -0.08 23.08
N LEU A 3 5.53 1.23 22.87
CA LEU A 3 6.63 2.00 22.27
C LEU A 3 7.95 1.92 23.06
N VAL A 4 7.88 1.82 24.39
CA VAL A 4 9.07 1.77 25.25
C VAL A 4 9.78 0.42 25.11
N PHE A 5 9.02 -0.69 25.09
CA PHE A 5 9.58 -2.02 24.83
C PHE A 5 10.20 -2.14 23.45
N MET A 6 9.57 -1.53 22.44
CA MET A 6 10.04 -1.56 21.07
C MET A 6 11.31 -0.70 20.86
N ALA A 7 11.44 0.44 21.58
CA ALA A 7 12.65 1.25 21.60
C ALA A 7 13.85 0.52 22.23
N ILE A 8 13.63 -0.23 23.32
CA ILE A 8 14.67 -1.07 23.95
C ILE A 8 15.14 -2.17 22.99
N GLY A 9 14.21 -2.81 22.27
CA GLY A 9 14.54 -3.86 21.30
C GLY A 9 15.39 -3.36 20.12
N VAL A 10 15.05 -2.19 19.55
CA VAL A 10 15.82 -1.59 18.45
C VAL A 10 17.21 -1.12 18.92
N TYR A 11 17.29 -0.49 20.09
CA TYR A 11 18.56 -0.09 20.67
C TYR A 11 19.51 -1.28 20.90
N SER A 12 18.96 -2.44 21.28
CA SER A 12 19.75 -3.67 21.48
C SER A 12 20.21 -4.33 20.17
N LEU A 13 19.53 -4.11 19.04
CA LEU A 13 19.83 -4.76 17.77
C LEU A 13 20.95 -4.06 17.00
N SER A 14 20.96 -2.73 17.01
CA SER A 14 21.89 -1.96 16.17
C SER A 14 22.84 -1.06 16.94
N ASN A 15 22.67 -0.91 18.27
CA ASN A 15 23.50 -0.07 19.13
C ASN A 15 23.75 1.35 18.57
N SER A 16 22.82 1.80 17.72
CA SER A 16 22.91 3.06 16.99
C SER A 16 21.75 3.96 17.41
N PRO A 17 22.01 5.18 17.87
CA PRO A 17 20.96 6.13 18.22
C PRO A 17 20.11 6.53 17.00
N PHE A 18 20.62 6.35 15.78
CA PHE A 18 19.91 6.65 14.55
C PHE A 18 18.71 5.72 14.31
N ASP A 19 18.83 4.43 14.59
CA ASP A 19 17.73 3.49 14.38
C ASP A 19 16.62 3.66 15.40
N VAL A 20 16.96 4.10 16.62
CA VAL A 20 15.97 4.49 17.63
C VAL A 20 15.19 5.73 17.17
N LEU A 21 15.87 6.71 16.57
CA LEU A 21 15.23 7.90 15.99
C LEU A 21 14.31 7.52 14.81
N LEU A 22 14.77 6.63 13.93
CA LEU A 22 13.99 6.13 12.80
C LEU A 22 12.75 5.37 13.28
N MET A 23 12.90 4.50 14.28
CA MET A 23 11.80 3.78 14.91
C MET A 23 10.79 4.72 15.55
N ALA A 24 11.25 5.80 16.22
CA ALA A 24 10.36 6.83 16.75
C ALA A 24 9.58 7.55 15.63
N ALA A 25 10.24 7.88 14.51
CA ALA A 25 9.60 8.50 13.36
C ALA A 25 8.53 7.58 12.72
N PHE A 26 8.83 6.29 12.54
CA PHE A 26 7.84 5.31 12.05
C PHE A 26 6.72 5.05 13.06
N GLY A 27 7.00 5.12 14.37
CA GLY A 27 5.98 5.07 15.41
C GLY A 27 4.99 6.23 15.33
N ILE A 28 5.48 7.45 15.08
CA ILE A 28 4.64 8.64 14.86
C ILE A 28 3.81 8.49 13.58
N LEU A 29 4.40 8.01 12.49
CA LEU A 29 3.68 7.69 11.25
C LEU A 29 2.56 6.65 11.49
N GLY A 30 2.82 5.63 12.30
CA GLY A 30 1.80 4.65 12.69
C GLY A 30 0.63 5.28 13.44
N VAL A 31 0.89 6.23 14.36
CA VAL A 31 -0.16 6.99 15.06
C VAL A 31 -0.97 7.85 14.10
N ILE A 32 -0.32 8.44 13.08
CA ILE A 32 -1.02 9.20 12.03
C ILE A 32 -1.94 8.28 11.22
N PHE A 33 -1.47 7.09 10.83
CA PHE A 33 -2.31 6.12 10.11
C PHE A 33 -3.50 5.62 10.93
N VAL A 34 -3.32 5.41 12.23
CA VAL A 34 -4.43 5.07 13.13
C VAL A 34 -5.43 6.23 13.24
N LYS A 35 -4.95 7.49 13.26
CA LYS A 35 -5.83 8.68 13.24
C LYS A 35 -6.57 8.87 11.92
N LEU A 36 -6.04 8.36 10.82
CA LEU A 36 -6.67 8.38 9.49
C LEU A 36 -7.73 7.28 9.32
N GLU A 37 -8.09 6.57 10.39
CA GLU A 37 -9.02 5.42 10.37
C GLU A 37 -8.62 4.36 9.32
N CYS A 38 -7.34 4.34 8.95
CA CYS A 38 -6.80 3.31 8.08
C CYS A 38 -6.75 2.03 8.90
N GLU A 39 -7.69 1.16 8.60
CA GLU A 39 -7.82 -0.11 9.29
C GLU A 39 -6.50 -0.89 9.14
N PRO A 40 -5.90 -1.36 10.24
CA PRO A 40 -4.56 -1.95 10.20
C PRO A 40 -4.51 -3.24 9.38
N ALA A 41 -5.64 -3.93 9.20
CA ALA A 41 -5.74 -5.15 8.40
C ALA A 41 -5.44 -4.91 6.90
N PRO A 42 -6.12 -3.98 6.19
CA PRO A 42 -5.76 -3.57 4.83
C PRO A 42 -4.29 -3.15 4.65
N LEU A 43 -3.71 -2.43 5.61
CA LEU A 43 -2.33 -1.95 5.52
C LEU A 43 -1.33 -3.13 5.51
N ILE A 44 -1.54 -4.10 6.39
CA ILE A 44 -0.72 -5.32 6.46
C ILE A 44 -0.91 -6.18 5.20
N LEU A 45 -2.16 -6.34 4.73
CA LEU A 45 -2.47 -7.02 3.49
C LEU A 45 -1.76 -6.38 2.30
N GLY A 46 -1.80 -5.05 2.16
CA GLY A 46 -1.09 -4.32 1.12
C GLY A 46 0.43 -4.48 1.22
N PHE A 47 0.98 -4.45 2.43
CA PHE A 47 2.42 -4.64 2.66
C PHE A 47 2.91 -6.04 2.25
N VAL A 48 2.13 -7.08 2.52
CA VAL A 48 2.48 -8.46 2.13
C VAL A 48 2.22 -8.72 0.65
N LEU A 49 1.13 -8.19 0.10
CA LEU A 49 0.77 -8.37 -1.31
C LEU A 49 1.65 -7.55 -2.26
N GLY A 50 2.19 -6.42 -1.80
CA GLY A 50 3.11 -5.56 -2.56
C GLY A 50 4.28 -6.31 -3.21
N PRO A 51 5.16 -6.97 -2.43
CA PRO A 51 6.30 -7.71 -2.99
C PRO A 51 5.85 -8.85 -3.91
N MET A 52 4.75 -9.53 -3.59
CA MET A 52 4.20 -10.56 -4.47
C MET A 52 3.74 -9.98 -5.81
N MET A 53 3.11 -8.80 -5.80
CA MET A 53 2.67 -8.13 -7.01
C MET A 53 3.85 -7.66 -7.86
N GLU A 54 4.89 -7.09 -7.24
CA GLU A 54 6.10 -6.67 -7.95
C GLU A 54 6.84 -7.86 -8.55
N GLU A 55 6.94 -8.97 -7.81
CA GLU A 55 7.56 -10.19 -8.31
C GLU A 55 6.80 -10.76 -9.51
N ASN A 56 5.47 -10.79 -9.45
CA ASN A 56 4.65 -11.23 -10.57
C ASN A 56 4.75 -10.28 -11.78
N LEU A 57 4.81 -8.97 -11.55
CA LEU A 57 5.04 -7.97 -12.60
C LEU A 57 6.42 -8.16 -13.24
N ARG A 58 7.46 -8.34 -12.43
CA ARG A 58 8.83 -8.60 -12.88
C ARG A 58 8.92 -9.89 -13.68
N ARG A 59 8.31 -10.98 -13.21
CA ARG A 59 8.23 -12.26 -13.93
C ARG A 59 7.50 -12.11 -15.26
N ALA A 60 6.37 -11.39 -15.27
CA ALA A 60 5.63 -11.09 -16.49
C ALA A 60 6.46 -10.29 -17.50
N MET A 61 7.21 -9.27 -17.05
CA MET A 61 8.09 -8.46 -17.91
C MET A 61 9.30 -9.25 -18.44
N LEU A 62 9.87 -10.16 -17.63
CA LEU A 62 10.94 -11.06 -18.07
C LEU A 62 10.45 -12.05 -19.14
N LEU A 63 9.26 -12.63 -18.95
CA LEU A 63 8.60 -13.47 -19.96
C LEU A 63 8.23 -12.69 -21.23
N ALA A 64 7.96 -11.39 -21.10
CA ALA A 64 7.67 -10.48 -22.20
C ALA A 64 8.93 -9.92 -22.91
N ARG A 65 10.14 -10.37 -22.56
CA ARG A 65 11.42 -9.88 -23.12
C ARG A 65 11.60 -8.36 -23.01
N GLY A 66 11.06 -7.75 -21.96
CA GLY A 66 11.25 -6.32 -21.70
C GLY A 66 10.39 -5.37 -22.53
N ASP A 67 9.46 -5.88 -23.35
CA ASP A 67 8.53 -5.04 -24.10
C ASP A 67 7.22 -4.79 -23.29
N PRO A 68 6.99 -3.58 -22.75
CA PRO A 68 5.74 -3.25 -22.05
C PRO A 68 4.52 -3.28 -22.99
N SER A 69 4.75 -3.28 -24.31
CA SER A 69 3.71 -3.44 -25.33
C SER A 69 3.03 -4.80 -25.30
N VAL A 70 3.61 -5.83 -24.66
CA VAL A 70 3.00 -7.18 -24.52
C VAL A 70 1.75 -7.15 -23.64
N LEU A 71 1.66 -6.22 -22.68
CA LEU A 71 0.47 -6.03 -21.86
C LEU A 71 -0.74 -5.54 -22.67
N VAL A 72 -0.48 -4.86 -23.80
CA VAL A 72 -1.50 -4.31 -24.71
C VAL A 72 -1.72 -5.23 -25.92
N THR A 73 -0.67 -5.88 -26.44
CA THR A 73 -0.75 -6.73 -27.63
C THR A 73 -1.28 -8.14 -27.33
N LYS A 74 -1.19 -8.64 -26.09
CA LYS A 74 -1.86 -9.90 -25.72
C LYS A 74 -3.33 -9.65 -25.37
N PRO A 75 -4.29 -10.19 -26.15
CA PRO A 75 -5.72 -9.92 -25.97
C PRO A 75 -6.25 -10.34 -24.59
N ILE A 76 -5.63 -11.36 -23.97
CA ILE A 76 -5.99 -11.84 -22.62
C ILE A 76 -5.51 -10.85 -21.54
N SER A 77 -4.27 -10.35 -21.64
CA SER A 77 -3.73 -9.37 -20.67
C SER A 77 -4.45 -8.03 -20.76
N LEU A 78 -4.79 -7.59 -21.97
CA LEU A 78 -5.58 -6.37 -22.19
C LEU A 78 -6.98 -6.49 -21.58
N GLY A 79 -7.63 -7.66 -21.70
CA GLY A 79 -8.92 -7.93 -21.05
C GLY A 79 -8.86 -7.81 -19.52
N PHE A 80 -7.84 -8.41 -18.89
CA PHE A 80 -7.64 -8.28 -17.43
C PHE A 80 -7.25 -6.86 -17.00
N LEU A 81 -6.48 -6.14 -17.80
CA LEU A 81 -6.12 -4.74 -17.53
C LEU A 81 -7.36 -3.84 -17.57
N ILE A 82 -8.20 -3.97 -18.60
CA ILE A 82 -9.46 -3.23 -18.71
C ILE A 82 -10.39 -3.59 -17.55
N ALA A 83 -10.54 -4.87 -17.24
CA ALA A 83 -11.36 -5.32 -16.10
C ALA A 83 -10.84 -4.76 -14.77
N SER A 84 -9.53 -4.73 -14.56
CA SER A 84 -8.91 -4.14 -13.38
C SER A 84 -9.17 -2.63 -13.27
N VAL A 85 -9.07 -1.89 -14.38
CA VAL A 85 -9.38 -0.45 -14.42
C VAL A 85 -10.86 -0.20 -14.15
N ILE A 86 -11.76 -1.01 -14.72
CA ILE A 86 -13.21 -0.90 -14.47
C ILE A 86 -13.53 -1.20 -13.00
N LEU A 87 -12.95 -2.27 -12.43
CA LEU A 87 -13.13 -2.61 -11.01
C LEU A 87 -12.59 -1.51 -10.10
N LEU A 88 -11.41 -0.96 -10.39
CA LEU A 88 -10.88 0.19 -9.67
C LEU A 88 -11.83 1.39 -9.76
N ALA A 89 -12.33 1.71 -10.96
CA ALA A 89 -13.29 2.79 -11.15
C ALA A 89 -14.60 2.56 -10.37
N VAL A 90 -15.11 1.33 -10.34
CA VAL A 90 -16.32 0.94 -9.61
C VAL A 90 -16.12 0.96 -8.09
N VAL A 91 -14.93 0.68 -7.58
CA VAL A 91 -14.62 0.73 -6.14
C VAL A 91 -14.29 2.16 -5.68
N LEU A 92 -13.54 2.92 -6.47
CA LEU A 92 -13.23 4.32 -6.18
C LEU A 92 -14.43 5.25 -6.39
N ALA A 93 -15.33 4.99 -7.34
CA ALA A 93 -16.50 5.84 -7.58
C ALA A 93 -17.42 6.03 -6.34
N PRO A 94 -17.83 4.98 -5.59
CA PRO A 94 -18.60 5.12 -4.37
C PRO A 94 -17.74 5.59 -3.19
N ALA A 95 -16.44 5.23 -3.13
CA ALA A 95 -15.54 5.74 -2.09
C ALA A 95 -15.32 7.26 -2.21
N ILE A 96 -15.24 7.79 -3.43
CA ILE A 96 -15.15 9.22 -3.73
C ILE A 96 -16.51 9.90 -3.60
N ARG A 97 -17.64 9.23 -3.94
CA ARG A 97 -18.99 9.77 -3.73
C ARG A 97 -19.37 9.86 -2.25
N LYS A 98 -19.04 8.86 -1.44
CA LYS A 98 -19.32 8.84 0.01
C LYS A 98 -18.48 9.88 0.76
N LYS A 99 -17.20 10.03 0.38
CA LYS A 99 -16.35 11.12 0.89
C LYS A 99 -16.80 12.51 0.41
N ARG A 100 -17.55 12.61 -0.70
CA ARG A 100 -18.17 13.86 -1.17
C ARG A 100 -19.49 14.20 -0.47
N GLU A 101 -20.23 13.23 0.05
CA GLU A 101 -21.47 13.48 0.80
C GLU A 101 -21.19 13.96 2.23
N GLU A 102 -20.13 13.46 2.88
CA GLU A 102 -19.72 13.97 4.22
C GLU A 102 -19.06 15.36 4.15
N VAL A 103 -18.36 15.70 3.05
CA VAL A 103 -17.73 17.03 2.86
C VAL A 103 -18.74 18.11 2.45
N PHE A 104 -19.95 17.75 2.00
CA PHE A 104 -20.99 18.69 1.57
C PHE A 104 -22.16 18.85 2.57
N VAL A 105 -22.06 18.30 3.79
CA VAL A 105 -23.12 18.40 4.84
C VAL A 105 -22.63 19.11 6.11
N GLU A 106 -21.55 19.91 6.02
CA GLU A 106 -21.29 20.98 7.00
C GLU A 106 -21.56 22.34 6.35
N ASP A 107 -22.82 22.78 6.44
CA ASP A 107 -23.26 24.20 6.48
C ASP A 107 -24.20 24.36 7.69
#